data_AF-A0A838WAP9-F1
#
_entry.id   AF-A0A838WAP9-F1
#
_cell.length_a   1.000
_cell.length_b   1.000
_cell.length_c   1.000
_cell.angle_alpha   90.00
_cell.angle_beta   90.00
_cell.angle_gamma   90.00
#
_symmetry.space_group_name_H-M   'P 1'
#
loop_
_entity.id
_entity.type
_entity.pdbx_description
1 polymer ?
#
loop_
_entity_poly.entity_id
_entity_poly.type
_entity_poly.pdbx_seq_one_letter_code
_entity_poly.pdbx_strand_id
1 'polypeptide(L)'
;MDTLDLPVVRRRGSPENLRYLYDVEGATGRERITINSNLRQLHTLPDGGLAFTHHDQEILSLDGPVPVVAAHVWLGVASPDLKRACVDTRVPASLDARSMEAFRGDTLFVLDRRIVDDTRLETWIKLYRIDTEGCDWIPMGG
;
A
#
# COMPACT_ATOMS: atom_id res chain seq x y z
N MET A 1 -15.96 12.36 -7.01
CA MET A 1 -14.51 12.14 -6.93
C MET A 1 -14.19 12.24 -5.46
N ASP A 2 -13.69 11.16 -4.89
CA ASP A 2 -13.42 11.11 -3.46
C ASP A 2 -11.99 11.63 -3.21
N THR A 3 -11.77 12.22 -2.05
CA THR A 3 -10.46 12.71 -1.64
C THR A 3 -9.91 11.77 -0.58
N LEU A 4 -8.62 11.49 -0.63
CA LEU A 4 -7.94 10.73 0.40
C LEU A 4 -7.04 11.70 1.18
N ASP A 5 -7.53 12.13 2.34
CA ASP A 5 -6.68 12.83 3.30
C ASP A 5 -5.60 11.88 3.78
N LEU A 6 -4.40 12.40 4.04
CA LEU A 6 -3.26 11.61 4.45
C LEU A 6 -2.96 11.70 5.96
N PRO A 7 -3.79 11.12 6.86
CA PRO A 7 -3.47 11.08 8.29
C PRO A 7 -2.38 10.05 8.58
N VAL A 8 -1.59 10.31 9.62
CA VAL A 8 -0.55 9.38 10.08
C VAL A 8 -1.22 8.19 10.79
N VAL A 9 -1.16 7.00 10.18
CA VAL A 9 -1.55 5.73 10.81
C VAL A 9 -0.40 4.74 10.68
N ARG A 10 0.27 4.34 11.76
CA ARG A 10 1.49 3.50 11.64
C ARG A 10 1.22 2.17 10.91
N ARG A 11 1.78 2.01 9.70
CA ARG A 11 1.81 0.72 8.96
C ARG A 11 2.75 -0.29 9.62
N ARG A 12 2.69 -1.56 9.19
CA ARG A 12 3.52 -2.67 9.75
C ARG A 12 5.02 -2.37 9.78
N GLY A 13 5.50 -1.58 8.82
CA GLY A 13 6.92 -1.27 8.66
C GLY A 13 7.74 -2.50 8.24
N SER A 14 9.03 -2.46 8.54
CA SER A 14 9.96 -3.58 8.35
C SER A 14 10.65 -3.88 9.69
N PRO A 15 10.69 -5.14 10.15
CA PRO A 15 11.46 -5.53 11.32
C PRO A 15 12.94 -5.14 11.20
N GLU A 16 13.57 -4.74 12.30
CA GLU A 16 15.00 -4.37 12.33
C GLU A 16 15.92 -5.55 11.94
N ASN A 17 15.51 -6.77 12.28
CA ASN A 17 16.23 -8.00 11.98
C ASN A 17 15.80 -8.67 10.66
N LEU A 18 15.12 -7.94 9.75
CA LEU A 18 14.56 -8.53 8.52
C LEU A 18 15.57 -9.38 7.76
N ARG A 19 16.80 -8.89 7.62
CA ARG A 19 17.87 -9.62 6.94
C ARG A 19 18.16 -10.98 7.59
N TYR A 20 18.22 -11.04 8.93
CA TYR A 20 18.45 -12.28 9.65
C TYR A 20 17.30 -13.27 9.43
N LEU A 21 16.05 -12.79 9.46
CA LEU A 21 14.86 -13.62 9.22
C LEU A 21 14.89 -14.26 7.82
N TYR A 22 15.33 -13.52 6.80
CA TYR A 22 15.43 -14.03 5.43
C TYR A 22 16.67 -14.90 5.20
N ASP A 23 17.84 -14.46 5.63
CA ASP A 23 19.13 -15.05 5.27
C ASP A 23 19.54 -16.21 6.20
N VAL A 24 19.09 -16.19 7.46
CA VAL A 24 19.55 -17.11 8.51
C VAL A 24 18.44 -18.03 9.00
N GLU A 25 17.30 -17.48 9.42
CA GLU A 25 16.18 -18.33 9.88
C GLU A 25 15.45 -19.02 8.72
N GLY A 26 15.65 -18.53 7.50
CA GLY A 26 15.01 -19.09 6.32
C GLY A 26 13.50 -18.96 6.38
N ALA A 27 13.01 -17.78 6.78
CA ALA A 27 11.58 -17.45 6.88
C ALA A 27 10.80 -18.15 5.78
N THR A 28 9.74 -18.85 6.16
CA THR A 28 9.01 -19.73 5.25
C THR A 28 8.04 -18.93 4.36
N GLY A 29 7.46 -19.57 3.34
CA GLY A 29 6.61 -18.89 2.34
C GLY A 29 5.56 -17.96 2.95
N ARG A 30 4.91 -18.34 4.06
CA ARG A 30 3.92 -17.49 4.76
C ARG A 30 4.57 -16.27 5.41
N GLU A 31 5.63 -16.48 6.17
CA GLU A 31 6.33 -15.41 6.88
C GLU A 31 6.90 -14.40 5.89
N ARG A 32 7.57 -14.85 4.82
CA ARG A 32 8.13 -13.94 3.79
C ARG A 32 7.09 -13.06 3.12
N ILE A 33 5.84 -13.50 3.04
CA ILE A 33 4.75 -12.71 2.46
C ILE A 33 4.28 -11.64 3.45
N THR A 34 4.15 -11.98 4.74
CA THR A 34 3.49 -11.11 5.71
C THR A 34 4.45 -10.30 6.59
N ILE A 35 5.76 -10.52 6.53
CA ILE A 35 6.70 -9.96 7.51
C ILE A 35 7.01 -8.47 7.33
N ASN A 36 6.81 -7.91 6.14
CA ASN A 36 7.17 -6.53 5.85
C ASN A 36 6.12 -5.79 5.00
N SER A 37 6.18 -4.47 5.06
CA SER A 37 5.47 -3.56 4.16
C SER A 37 6.30 -3.34 2.89
N ASN A 38 5.76 -3.72 1.73
CA ASN A 38 6.53 -3.71 0.48
C ASN A 38 6.16 -2.51 -0.40
N LEU A 39 7.15 -1.74 -0.86
CA LEU A 39 6.94 -0.70 -1.87
C LEU A 39 6.45 -1.35 -3.16
N ARG A 40 5.35 -0.85 -3.74
CA ARG A 40 4.75 -1.39 -4.96
C ARG A 40 4.75 -0.41 -6.11
N GLN A 41 4.49 0.86 -5.84
CA GLN A 41 4.53 1.91 -6.84
C GLN A 41 5.23 3.15 -6.31
N LEU A 42 5.83 3.88 -7.25
CA LEU A 42 6.45 5.17 -7.05
C LEU A 42 6.08 6.05 -8.25
N HIS A 43 5.70 7.30 -8.00
CA HIS A 43 5.26 8.25 -9.01
C HIS A 43 5.69 9.66 -8.65
N THR A 44 6.12 10.44 -9.64
CA THR A 44 6.40 11.87 -9.47
C THR A 44 5.11 12.68 -9.64
N LEU A 45 4.79 13.50 -8.64
CA LEU A 45 3.65 14.39 -8.65
C LEU A 45 3.92 15.66 -9.48
N PRO A 46 2.88 16.40 -9.92
CA PRO A 46 3.05 17.63 -10.70
C PRO A 46 3.87 18.72 -10.01
N ASP A 47 3.90 18.75 -8.68
CA ASP A 47 4.69 19.68 -7.86
C ASP A 47 6.15 19.25 -7.66
N GLY A 48 6.55 18.11 -8.24
CA GLY A 48 7.88 17.51 -8.08
C GLY A 48 8.04 16.58 -6.88
N GLY A 49 7.00 16.43 -6.04
CA GLY A 49 6.99 15.45 -4.95
C GLY A 49 6.93 14.01 -5.46
N LEU A 50 7.03 13.04 -4.54
CA LEU A 50 6.89 11.62 -4.86
C LEU A 50 5.69 11.03 -4.14
N ALA A 51 4.73 10.47 -4.87
CA ALA A 51 3.72 9.59 -4.31
C ALA A 51 4.18 8.12 -4.40
N PHE A 52 3.87 7.32 -3.39
CA PHE A 52 4.23 5.91 -3.36
C PHE A 52 3.20 5.08 -2.62
N THR A 53 3.04 3.82 -3.04
CA THR A 53 2.21 2.85 -2.33
C THR A 53 3.04 1.75 -1.71
N HIS A 54 2.69 1.39 -0.48
CA HIS A 54 3.18 0.19 0.20
C HIS A 54 2.06 -0.80 0.44
N HIS A 55 2.40 -2.08 0.40
CA HIS A 55 1.46 -3.17 0.59
C HIS A 55 1.87 -4.00 1.78
N ASP A 56 0.97 -4.09 2.76
CA ASP A 56 1.06 -5.04 3.85
C ASP A 56 0.27 -6.27 3.42
N GLN A 57 0.96 -7.31 2.95
CA GLN A 57 0.29 -8.49 2.43
C GLN A 57 -0.37 -9.29 3.55
N GLU A 58 -1.47 -9.94 3.18
CA GLU A 58 -2.26 -10.85 4.00
C GLU A 58 -2.59 -12.10 3.19
N ILE A 59 -2.47 -13.27 3.82
CA ILE A 59 -2.79 -14.55 3.19
C ILE A 59 -4.22 -14.93 3.59
N LEU A 60 -5.12 -14.95 2.61
CA LEU A 60 -6.53 -15.32 2.81
C LEU A 60 -6.72 -16.83 2.86
N SER A 61 -5.97 -17.59 2.05
CA SER A 61 -6.00 -19.06 2.05
C SER A 61 -4.67 -19.64 1.56
N LEU A 62 -4.32 -20.81 2.12
CA LEU A 62 -3.19 -21.66 1.71
C LEU A 62 -3.65 -23.03 1.18
N ASP A 63 -4.96 -23.24 1.02
CA ASP A 63 -5.53 -24.57 0.77
C ASP A 63 -5.39 -24.99 -0.71
N GLY A 64 -5.04 -24.04 -1.58
CA GLY A 64 -4.81 -24.26 -3.00
C GLY A 64 -3.34 -24.43 -3.38
N PRO A 65 -3.05 -24.81 -4.65
CA PRO A 65 -1.68 -24.94 -5.16
C PRO A 65 -0.92 -23.60 -5.20
N VAL A 66 -1.64 -22.48 -5.12
CA VAL A 66 -1.09 -21.13 -5.05
C VAL A 66 -1.77 -20.38 -3.89
N PRO A 67 -1.01 -19.74 -2.99
CA PRO A 67 -1.58 -18.91 -1.93
C PRO A 67 -2.51 -17.82 -2.46
N VAL A 68 -3.66 -17.64 -1.83
CA VAL A 68 -4.53 -16.49 -2.07
C VAL A 68 -4.07 -15.35 -1.18
N VAL A 69 -3.59 -14.26 -1.79
CA VAL A 69 -2.96 -13.14 -1.09
C VAL A 69 -3.68 -11.84 -1.44
N ALA A 70 -4.07 -11.09 -0.41
CA ALA A 70 -4.53 -9.71 -0.48
C ALA A 70 -3.48 -8.77 0.13
N ALA A 71 -3.75 -7.47 0.13
CA ALA A 71 -2.90 -6.52 0.83
C ALA A 71 -3.70 -5.31 1.30
N HIS A 72 -3.33 -4.79 2.47
CA HIS A 72 -3.66 -3.42 2.82
C HIS A 72 -2.73 -2.48 2.06
N VAL A 73 -3.31 -1.52 1.36
CA VAL A 73 -2.58 -0.52 0.58
C VAL A 73 -2.45 0.75 1.40
N TRP A 74 -1.22 1.25 1.48
CA TRP A 74 -0.85 2.46 2.19
C TRP A 74 -0.25 3.45 1.21
N LEU A 75 -0.79 4.66 1.14
CA LEU A 75 -0.26 5.78 0.36
C LEU A 75 0.68 6.61 1.25
N GLY A 76 1.78 7.07 0.65
CA GLY A 76 2.60 8.12 1.20
C GLY A 76 3.05 9.10 0.13
N VAL A 77 3.42 10.30 0.56
CA VAL A 77 3.95 11.38 -0.26
C VAL A 77 5.24 11.90 0.36
N ALA A 78 6.32 12.03 -0.41
CA ALA A 78 7.54 12.72 -0.02
C ALA A 78 7.58 14.11 -0.66
N SER A 79 8.12 15.09 0.06
CA SER A 79 8.30 16.45 -0.44
C SER A 79 9.27 16.47 -1.64
N PRO A 80 9.21 17.50 -2.50
CA PRO A 80 10.10 17.61 -3.66
C PRO A 80 11.60 17.60 -3.31
N ASP A 81 11.97 18.08 -2.11
CA ASP A 81 13.34 18.07 -1.60
C ASP A 81 13.71 16.79 -0.83
N LEU A 82 12.78 15.84 -0.72
CA LEU A 82 12.90 14.55 -0.05
C LEU A 82 13.29 14.64 1.44
N LYS A 83 13.09 15.80 2.08
CA LYS A 83 13.43 16.00 3.50
C LYS A 83 12.31 15.62 4.45
N ARG A 84 11.09 15.48 3.96
CA ARG A 84 9.91 15.12 4.76
C ARG A 84 8.95 14.27 3.97
N ALA A 85 8.18 13.46 4.68
CA ALA A 85 7.11 12.66 4.10
C ALA A 85 5.83 12.75 4.92
N CYS A 86 4.72 12.59 4.25
CA CYS A 86 3.40 12.35 4.81
C CYS A 86 3.04 10.91 4.46
N VAL A 87 2.94 10.04 5.45
CA VAL A 87 2.98 8.58 5.23
C VAL A 87 1.83 7.86 5.89
N ASP A 88 1.69 6.60 5.45
CA ASP A 88 0.89 5.58 6.07
C ASP A 88 -0.63 5.89 6.08
N THR A 89 -1.10 6.45 4.98
CA THR A 89 -2.53 6.65 4.78
C THR A 89 -3.15 5.43 4.15
N ARG A 90 -4.17 4.87 4.81
CA ARG A 90 -4.84 3.67 4.30
C ARG A 90 -5.69 4.00 3.08
N VAL A 91 -5.40 3.36 1.95
CA VAL A 91 -6.21 3.44 0.74
C VAL A 91 -7.39 2.46 0.87
N PRO A 92 -8.66 2.91 0.76
CA PRO A 92 -9.81 2.02 0.89
C PRO A 92 -9.96 1.05 -0.29
N ALA A 93 -9.66 -0.22 -0.05
CA ALA A 93 -9.88 -1.34 -0.97
C ALA A 93 -10.40 -2.56 -0.22
N SER A 94 -11.16 -3.43 -0.90
CA SER A 94 -11.55 -4.72 -0.34
C SER A 94 -10.33 -5.64 -0.21
N LEU A 95 -10.43 -6.61 0.69
CA LEU A 95 -9.47 -7.71 0.79
C LEU A 95 -9.94 -8.96 0.06
N ASP A 96 -11.11 -8.97 -0.57
CA ASP A 96 -11.64 -10.15 -1.27
C ASP A 96 -10.75 -10.57 -2.45
N ALA A 97 -10.02 -9.61 -3.02
CA ALA A 97 -8.98 -9.86 -3.99
C ALA A 97 -7.90 -8.79 -3.89
N ARG A 98 -6.70 -9.12 -4.39
CA ARG A 98 -5.62 -8.14 -4.50
C ARG A 98 -6.05 -6.95 -5.38
N SER A 99 -6.00 -5.75 -4.81
CA SER A 99 -6.17 -4.50 -5.55
C SER A 99 -5.01 -4.25 -6.51
N MET A 100 -5.27 -3.46 -7.55
CA MET A 100 -4.23 -2.92 -8.43
C MET A 100 -4.33 -1.41 -8.46
N GLU A 101 -3.18 -0.76 -8.34
CA GLU A 101 -3.08 0.69 -8.25
C GLU A 101 -2.39 1.24 -9.50
N ALA A 102 -2.71 2.48 -9.86
CA ALA A 102 -1.95 3.26 -10.83
C ALA A 102 -2.06 4.75 -10.53
N PHE A 103 -0.97 5.48 -10.72
CA PHE A 103 -0.98 6.93 -10.60
C PHE A 103 -1.12 7.62 -11.96
N ARG A 104 -1.78 8.79 -11.97
CA ARG A 104 -1.74 9.74 -13.08
C ARG A 104 -1.92 11.15 -12.54
N GLY A 105 -0.87 11.97 -12.65
CA GLY A 105 -0.88 13.32 -12.10
C GLY A 105 -0.98 13.26 -10.57
N ASP A 106 -1.95 13.97 -10.02
CA ASP A 106 -2.29 13.99 -8.58
C ASP A 106 -3.36 12.95 -8.19
N THR A 107 -3.68 12.00 -9.07
CA THR A 107 -4.77 11.05 -8.86
C THR A 107 -4.25 9.61 -8.77
N LEU A 108 -4.69 8.89 -7.73
CA LEU A 108 -4.51 7.45 -7.55
C LEU A 108 -5.77 6.71 -8.03
N PHE A 109 -5.58 5.78 -8.96
CA PHE A 109 -6.59 4.87 -9.46
C PHE A 109 -6.43 3.53 -8.75
N VAL A 110 -7.54 2.97 -8.26
CA VAL A 110 -7.56 1.67 -7.58
C VAL A 110 -8.61 0.79 -8.23
N LEU A 111 -8.16 -0.31 -8.82
CA LEU A 111 -9.01 -1.42 -9.24
C LEU A 111 -9.29 -2.30 -8.01
N ASP A 112 -10.48 -2.17 -7.46
CA ASP A 112 -11.00 -2.95 -6.34
C ASP A 112 -11.94 -4.04 -6.87
N ARG A 113 -11.91 -5.23 -6.27
CA ARG A 113 -12.77 -6.35 -6.65
C ARG A 113 -13.37 -6.93 -5.39
N ARG A 114 -14.69 -7.14 -5.42
CA ARG A 114 -15.48 -7.54 -4.26
C ARG A 114 -16.27 -8.79 -4.57
N ILE A 115 -16.18 -9.78 -3.68
CA ILE A 115 -17.00 -10.98 -3.76
C ILE A 115 -18.29 -10.64 -3.01
N VAL A 116 -19.40 -10.59 -3.74
CA VAL A 116 -20.70 -10.25 -3.14
C VAL A 116 -21.40 -11.51 -2.64
N ASP A 117 -21.26 -12.59 -3.39
CA ASP A 117 -21.79 -13.92 -3.11
C ASP A 117 -21.01 -14.97 -3.94
N ASP A 118 -21.35 -16.25 -3.78
CA ASP A 118 -20.67 -17.38 -4.44
C ASP A 118 -20.70 -17.35 -5.97
N THR A 119 -21.55 -16.49 -6.56
CA THR A 119 -21.76 -16.41 -8.02
C THR A 119 -21.41 -15.05 -8.61
N ARG A 120 -21.14 -14.04 -7.78
CA ARG A 120 -21.03 -12.65 -8.22
C ARG A 120 -19.78 -11.96 -7.69
N LEU A 121 -19.03 -11.44 -8.65
CA LEU A 121 -17.90 -10.56 -8.44
C LEU A 121 -18.24 -9.16 -8.97
N GLU A 122 -18.04 -8.15 -8.15
CA GLU A 122 -18.11 -6.75 -8.58
C GLU A 122 -16.70 -6.19 -8.77
N THR A 123 -16.52 -5.37 -9.81
CA THR A 123 -15.26 -4.67 -10.09
C THR A 123 -15.51 -3.18 -10.06
N TRP A 124 -14.72 -2.49 -9.26
CA TRP A 124 -14.83 -1.05 -9.02
C TRP A 124 -13.52 -0.37 -9.39
N ILE A 125 -13.60 0.74 -10.12
CA ILE A 125 -12.45 1.63 -10.30
C ILE A 125 -12.70 2.85 -9.42
N LYS A 126 -11.88 3.00 -8.39
CA LYS A 126 -11.93 4.15 -7.47
C LYS A 126 -10.86 5.15 -7.85
N LEU A 127 -11.21 6.43 -7.76
CA LEU A 127 -10.33 7.53 -8.09
C LEU A 127 -10.20 8.39 -6.86
N TYR A 128 -8.97 8.52 -6.37
CA TYR A 128 -8.63 9.33 -5.20
C TYR A 128 -7.75 10.49 -5.63
N ARG A 129 -8.18 11.72 -5.36
CA ARG A 129 -7.27 12.86 -5.41
C ARG A 129 -6.31 12.77 -4.24
N ILE A 130 -5.03 12.95 -4.51
CA ILE A 130 -4.00 13.07 -3.48
C ILE A 130 -4.01 14.51 -3.00
N ASP A 131 -4.42 14.70 -1.75
CA ASP A 131 -4.46 16.00 -1.10
C ASP A 131 -3.52 15.98 0.11
N THR A 132 -2.65 16.99 0.18
CA THR A 132 -1.62 17.08 1.23
C THR A 132 -1.85 18.25 2.18
N GLU A 133 -2.95 19.00 2.04
CA GLU A 133 -3.22 20.17 2.89
C GLU A 133 -3.35 19.82 4.37
N GLY A 134 -3.88 18.63 4.68
CA GLY A 134 -4.04 18.10 6.05
C GLY A 134 -2.90 17.22 6.57
N CYS A 135 -1.75 17.19 5.88
CA CYS A 135 -0.67 16.25 6.19
C CYS A 135 0.13 16.62 7.46
N ASP A 136 0.31 15.63 8.33
CA ASP A 136 1.32 15.64 9.39
C ASP A 136 2.67 15.19 8.83
N TRP A 137 3.43 16.15 8.28
CA TRP A 137 4.73 15.88 7.68
C TRP A 137 5.79 15.49 8.71
N ILE A 138 6.39 14.31 8.54
CA ILE A 138 7.50 13.82 9.35
C ILE A 138 8.85 14.00 8.62
N PRO A 139 9.95 14.32 9.33
CA PRO A 139 11.28 14.35 8.73
C PRO A 139 11.67 12.98 8.17
N MET A 140 12.29 12.96 6.99
CA MET A 140 12.96 11.79 6.44
C MET A 140 14.43 11.86 6.84
N GLY A 141 14.92 10.84 7.56
CA GLY A 141 16.32 10.76 7.97
C GLY A 141 17.23 10.66 6.75
N GLY A 142 18.27 11.50 6.72
CA GLY A 142 19.42 11.40 5.82
C GLY A 142 20.67 11.06 6.59
#